data_AF-G7EJV7-F1
#
_entry.id   AF-G7EJV7-F1
#
_cell.length_a   1.000
_cell.length_b   1.000
_cell.length_c   1.000
_cell.angle_alpha   90.00
_cell.angle_beta   90.00
_cell.angle_gamma   90.00
#
_symmetry.space_group_name_H-M   'P 1'
#
loop_
_entity.id
_entity.type
_entity.pdbx_description
1 polymer ?
#
loop_
_entity_poly.entity_id
_entity_poly.type
_entity_poly.pdbx_seq_one_letter_code
_entity_poly.pdbx_strand_id
1 'polypeptide(L)'
;MNYGFFDMNLMGITRYPSLIAHEILNQKPDSSFFFFYEQEGSLSEEDALAILPVNSKLIKVPSVSGCSIKRILTQSQIKILTVMAQRIPDTAFVLGAKESGIYTIMFQHGLYIPFIKRETSLLIHQVKKYLGLFAM
;
A
#
# COMPACT_ATOMS: atom_id res chain seq x y z
N MET A 1 6.18 11.67 14.85
CA MET A 1 6.88 10.84 13.81
C MET A 1 5.92 10.60 12.66
N ASN A 2 6.43 10.49 11.42
CA ASN A 2 5.59 10.32 10.23
C ASN A 2 5.47 8.83 9.86
N TYR A 3 4.24 8.35 9.76
CA TYR A 3 3.91 6.99 9.34
C TYR A 3 3.23 7.02 7.97
N GLY A 4 3.61 6.09 7.11
CA GLY A 4 3.00 5.89 5.81
C GLY A 4 2.13 4.64 5.79
N PHE A 5 1.02 4.70 5.06
CA PHE A 5 0.15 3.57 4.77
C PHE A 5 -0.18 3.56 3.28
N PHE A 6 -0.18 2.38 2.65
CA PHE A 6 -0.59 2.24 1.26
C PHE A 6 -1.67 1.17 1.11
N ASP A 7 -2.72 1.53 0.37
CA ASP A 7 -3.67 0.59 -0.22
C ASP A 7 -4.09 1.12 -1.60
N MET A 8 -4.53 0.25 -2.51
CA MET A 8 -4.93 0.65 -3.86
C MET A 8 -6.15 1.58 -3.85
N ASN A 9 -7.12 1.35 -2.95
CA ASN A 9 -8.39 2.07 -2.96
C ASN A 9 -8.56 2.90 -1.69
N LEU A 10 -9.12 4.10 -1.83
CA LEU A 10 -9.41 4.99 -0.70
C LEU A 10 -10.36 4.36 0.35
N MET A 11 -11.29 3.50 -0.05
CA MET A 11 -12.12 2.72 0.87
C MET A 11 -11.31 1.66 1.65
N GLY A 12 -10.21 1.16 1.09
CA GLY A 12 -9.31 0.25 1.79
C GLY A 12 -8.55 0.96 2.92
N ILE A 13 -8.16 2.21 2.67
CA ILE A 13 -7.50 3.08 3.66
C ILE A 13 -8.34 3.26 4.93
N THR A 14 -9.66 3.37 4.82
CA THR A 14 -10.54 3.58 6.00
C THR A 14 -10.77 2.34 6.86
N ARG A 15 -10.16 1.19 6.51
CA ARG A 15 -10.25 -0.08 7.25
C ARG A 15 -9.03 -0.30 8.15
N TYR A 16 -8.24 -1.34 7.88
CA TYR A 16 -7.08 -1.69 8.69
C TYR A 16 -6.03 -0.57 8.79
N PRO A 17 -5.69 0.18 7.72
CA PRO A 17 -4.77 1.30 7.84
C PRO A 17 -5.25 2.35 8.86
N SER A 18 -6.53 2.74 8.79
CA SER A 18 -7.14 3.67 9.76
C SER A 18 -7.08 3.14 11.19
N LEU A 19 -7.46 1.87 11.41
CA LEU A 19 -7.42 1.25 12.74
C LEU A 19 -6.01 1.24 13.35
N ILE A 20 -5.01 0.87 12.55
CA ILE A 20 -3.60 0.87 12.99
C ILE A 20 -3.14 2.29 13.30
N ALA A 21 -3.50 3.27 12.47
CA ALA A 21 -3.11 4.66 12.66
C ALA A 21 -3.74 5.27 13.93
N HIS A 22 -5.00 4.99 14.22
CA HIS A 22 -5.67 5.38 15.47
C HIS A 22 -4.95 4.79 16.70
N GLU A 23 -4.60 3.51 16.65
CA GLU A 23 -3.87 2.86 17.75
C GLU A 23 -2.48 3.49 17.97
N ILE A 24 -1.77 3.80 16.88
CA ILE A 24 -0.50 4.52 16.96
C ILE A 24 -0.69 5.92 17.56
N LEU A 25 -1.74 6.64 17.16
CA LEU A 25 -2.02 7.98 17.68
C LEU A 25 -2.28 7.94 19.19
N ASN A 26 -3.06 6.97 19.66
CA ASN A 26 -3.35 6.78 21.09
C ASN A 26 -2.07 6.58 21.91
N GLN A 27 -1.09 5.86 21.38
CA GLN A 27 0.19 5.62 22.05
C GLN A 27 1.21 6.75 21.83
N LYS A 28 1.11 7.48 20.71
CA LYS A 28 2.06 8.51 20.26
C LYS A 28 1.31 9.71 19.65
N PRO A 29 0.77 10.63 20.48
CA PRO A 29 -0.09 11.72 20.04
C PRO A 29 0.53 12.68 19.02
N ASP A 30 1.86 12.87 19.04
CA ASP A 30 2.60 13.75 18.11
C ASP A 30 2.94 13.06 16.77
N SER A 31 2.16 12.04 16.40
CA SER A 31 2.33 11.32 15.14
C SER A 31 1.58 12.01 14.00
N SER A 32 2.10 11.87 12.79
CA SER A 32 1.44 12.31 11.56
C SER A 32 1.33 11.12 10.60
N PHE A 33 0.25 11.10 9.83
CA PHE A 33 -0.13 9.93 9.05
C PHE A 33 -0.29 10.30 7.58
N PHE A 34 0.34 9.53 6.69
CA PHE A 34 0.33 9.75 5.26
C PHE A 34 -0.27 8.50 4.60
N PHE A 35 -1.43 8.65 3.99
CA PHE A 35 -2.16 7.56 3.36
C PHE A 35 -2.07 7.71 1.84
N PHE A 36 -1.36 6.79 1.23
CA PHE A 36 -1.15 6.73 -0.20
C PHE A 36 -2.19 5.81 -0.84
N TYR A 37 -2.82 6.25 -1.92
CA TYR A 37 -3.79 5.46 -2.65
C TYR A 37 -3.74 5.73 -4.15
N GLU A 38 -4.19 4.79 -4.98
CA GLU A 38 -4.10 4.90 -6.44
C GLU A 38 -5.47 5.18 -7.08
N GLN A 39 -6.47 4.43 -6.64
CA GLN A 39 -7.80 4.40 -7.24
C GLN A 39 -8.79 5.15 -6.36
N GLU A 40 -9.51 6.07 -6.98
CA GLU A 40 -10.73 6.62 -6.42
C GLU A 40 -11.82 5.55 -6.42
N GLY A 41 -12.75 5.68 -5.48
CA GLY A 41 -13.92 4.81 -5.38
C GLY A 41 -15.17 5.65 -5.18
N SER A 42 -16.19 5.03 -4.57
CA SER A 42 -17.42 5.74 -4.19
C SER A 42 -17.26 6.62 -2.95
N LEU A 43 -16.12 6.53 -2.25
CA LEU A 43 -15.83 7.31 -1.06
C LEU A 43 -15.06 8.58 -1.45
N SER A 44 -15.50 9.74 -0.97
CA SER A 44 -14.77 11.01 -1.17
C SER A 44 -13.56 11.12 -0.25
N GLU A 45 -12.59 11.97 -0.60
CA GLU A 45 -11.45 12.27 0.30
C GLU A 45 -11.91 12.92 1.61
N GLU A 46 -12.96 13.74 1.55
CA GLU A 46 -13.54 14.43 2.72
C GLU A 46 -14.13 13.42 3.71
N ASP A 47 -14.92 12.47 3.21
CA ASP A 47 -15.49 11.40 4.02
C ASP A 47 -14.40 10.48 4.59
N ALA A 48 -13.36 10.21 3.80
CA ALA A 48 -12.22 9.44 4.28
C ALA A 48 -11.47 10.17 5.41
N LEU A 49 -11.19 11.46 5.26
CA LEU A 49 -10.53 12.27 6.29
C LEU A 49 -11.34 12.36 7.59
N ALA A 50 -12.68 12.33 7.50
CA ALA A 50 -13.55 12.28 8.68
C ALA A 50 -13.41 10.98 9.51
N ILE A 51 -12.95 9.90 8.89
CA ILE A 51 -12.74 8.59 9.54
C ILE A 51 -11.30 8.44 10.06
N LEU A 52 -10.34 9.07 9.38
CA LEU A 52 -8.92 8.96 9.69
C LEU A 52 -8.54 9.75 10.96
N PRO A 53 -7.43 9.38 11.64
CA PRO A 53 -6.97 10.12 12.80
C PRO A 53 -6.64 11.57 12.46
N VAL A 54 -6.57 12.44 13.48
CA VAL A 54 -6.02 13.79 13.29
C VAL A 54 -4.58 13.72 12.75
N ASN A 55 -4.13 14.81 12.11
CA ASN A 55 -2.82 14.88 11.44
C ASN A 55 -2.64 13.90 10.25
N SER A 56 -3.76 13.48 9.64
CA SER A 56 -3.77 12.66 8.44
C SER A 56 -3.66 13.48 7.16
N LYS A 57 -2.96 12.93 6.17
CA LYS A 57 -2.90 13.44 4.80
C LYS A 57 -3.18 12.30 3.82
N LEU A 58 -4.10 12.54 2.90
CA LEU A 58 -4.35 11.67 1.75
C LEU A 58 -3.46 12.10 0.59
N ILE A 59 -2.83 11.14 -0.08
CA ILE A 59 -1.97 11.38 -1.24
C ILE A 59 -2.34 10.39 -2.33
N LYS A 60 -3.03 10.89 -3.36
CA LYS A 60 -3.29 10.11 -4.58
C LYS A 60 -2.01 9.93 -5.38
N VAL A 61 -1.72 8.70 -5.77
CA VAL A 61 -0.54 8.32 -6.56
C VAL A 61 -1.02 7.91 -7.96
N PRO A 62 -0.86 8.78 -8.97
CA PRO A 62 -1.47 8.59 -10.29
C PRO A 62 -0.77 7.52 -11.14
N SER A 63 0.49 7.18 -10.83
CA SER A 63 1.17 6.05 -11.45
C SER A 63 2.15 5.38 -10.49
N VAL A 64 2.08 4.06 -10.44
CA VAL A 64 2.97 3.19 -9.69
C VAL A 64 4.28 3.04 -10.45
N SER A 65 5.13 4.07 -10.42
CA SER A 65 6.52 3.97 -10.86
C SER A 65 7.46 4.05 -9.67
N GLY A 66 8.55 3.27 -9.67
CA GLY A 66 9.50 3.29 -8.55
C GLY A 66 10.05 4.69 -8.24
N CYS A 67 10.35 5.49 -9.28
CA CYS A 67 10.84 6.86 -9.13
C CYS A 67 9.79 7.82 -8.55
N SER A 68 8.53 7.75 -9.01
CA SER A 68 7.45 8.61 -8.47
C SER A 68 7.18 8.29 -7.00
N ILE A 69 7.12 6.99 -6.67
CA ILE A 69 6.88 6.53 -5.30
C ILE A 69 8.02 6.96 -4.39
N LYS A 70 9.29 6.73 -4.78
CA LYS A 70 10.45 7.17 -3.99
C LYS A 70 10.40 8.65 -3.65
N ARG A 71 10.08 9.50 -4.63
CA ARG A 71 9.95 10.94 -4.42
C ARG A 71 8.85 11.28 -3.42
N ILE A 72 7.68 10.66 -3.56
CA ILE A 72 6.53 10.91 -2.68
C ILE A 72 6.84 10.45 -1.25
N LEU A 73 7.47 9.29 -1.06
CA LEU A 73 7.82 8.77 0.26
C LEU A 73 8.88 9.65 0.95
N THR A 74 9.90 10.10 0.22
CA THR A 74 10.95 10.98 0.77
C THR A 74 10.42 12.37 1.09
N GLN A 75 9.55 12.96 0.27
CA GLN A 75 8.88 14.23 0.56
C GLN A 75 8.00 14.15 1.81
N SER A 76 7.36 13.00 2.03
CA SER A 76 6.51 12.76 3.21
C SER A 76 7.30 12.56 4.50
N GLN A 77 8.64 12.38 4.41
CA GLN A 77 9.53 12.16 5.55
C GLN A 77 9.09 11.00 6.47
N ILE A 78 8.36 10.01 5.92
CA ILE A 78 7.89 8.86 6.69
C ILE A 78 9.09 8.00 7.12
N LYS A 79 8.98 7.36 8.30
CA LYS A 79 10.00 6.44 8.81
C LYS A 79 9.59 4.98 8.68
N ILE A 80 8.29 4.74 8.68
CA ILE A 80 7.68 3.42 8.55
C ILE A 80 6.60 3.50 7.48
N LEU A 81 6.61 2.56 6.55
CA LEU A 81 5.56 2.36 5.54
C LEU A 81 4.86 1.02 5.80
N THR A 82 3.55 1.05 5.97
CA THR A 82 2.72 -0.16 6.08
C THR A 82 1.97 -0.39 4.77
N VAL A 83 2.14 -1.56 4.15
CA VAL A 83 1.39 -1.96 2.94
C VAL A 83 0.40 -3.08 3.28
N MET A 84 -0.77 -3.06 2.63
CA MET A 84 -1.90 -3.92 3.00
C MET A 84 -1.95 -5.28 2.28
N ALA A 85 -1.14 -5.47 1.24
CA ALA A 85 -1.14 -6.73 0.49
C ALA A 85 0.22 -7.01 -0.19
N GLN A 86 0.25 -8.07 -1.01
CA GLN A 86 1.35 -8.44 -1.90
C GLN A 86 0.95 -8.28 -3.38
N ARG A 87 0.32 -7.16 -3.76
CA ARG A 87 0.05 -6.86 -5.17
C ARG A 87 1.26 -6.16 -5.79
N ILE A 88 1.25 -6.03 -7.11
CA ILE A 88 2.31 -5.32 -7.85
C ILE A 88 2.49 -3.88 -7.33
N PRO A 89 1.41 -3.10 -7.07
CA PRO A 89 1.55 -1.77 -6.46
C PRO A 89 2.22 -1.78 -5.09
N ASP A 90 1.82 -2.69 -4.20
CA ASP A 90 2.43 -2.82 -2.87
C ASP A 90 3.94 -3.10 -2.99
N THR A 91 4.33 -3.94 -3.95
CA THR A 91 5.75 -4.26 -4.22
C THR A 91 6.54 -3.02 -4.66
N ALA A 92 5.98 -2.18 -5.52
CA ALA A 92 6.64 -0.95 -5.95
C ALA A 92 6.82 0.03 -4.78
N PHE A 93 5.85 0.12 -3.89
CA PHE A 93 5.94 0.87 -2.64
C PHE A 93 7.04 0.35 -1.71
N VAL A 94 7.12 -0.97 -1.53
CA VAL A 94 8.19 -1.59 -0.76
C VAL A 94 9.57 -1.32 -1.37
N LEU A 95 9.71 -1.40 -2.70
CA LEU A 95 10.95 -1.09 -3.38
C LEU A 95 11.37 0.38 -3.18
N GLY A 96 10.46 1.32 -3.42
CA GLY A 96 10.72 2.76 -3.22
C GLY A 96 11.06 3.11 -1.77
N ALA A 97 10.42 2.45 -0.80
CA ALA A 97 10.72 2.61 0.62
C ALA A 97 12.11 2.07 0.98
N LYS A 98 12.45 0.85 0.53
CA LYS A 98 13.77 0.24 0.77
C LYS A 98 14.90 1.10 0.22
N GLU A 99 14.77 1.61 -1.01
CA GLU A 99 15.75 2.51 -1.61
C GLU A 99 15.92 3.83 -0.86
N SER A 100 14.95 4.20 -0.02
CA SER A 100 14.94 5.43 0.77
C SER A 100 15.30 5.20 2.24
N GLY A 101 15.68 3.98 2.63
CA GLY A 101 15.96 3.62 4.03
C GLY A 101 14.72 3.65 4.95
N ILE A 102 13.52 3.56 4.38
CA ILE A 102 12.26 3.56 5.12
C ILE A 102 11.95 2.12 5.54
N TYR A 103 11.63 1.91 6.82
CA TYR A 103 11.25 0.61 7.33
C TYR A 103 9.88 0.20 6.76
N THR A 104 9.72 -1.05 6.33
CA THR A 104 8.48 -1.53 5.71
C THR A 104 7.84 -2.61 6.56
N ILE A 105 6.53 -2.47 6.78
CA ILE A 105 5.68 -3.46 7.42
C ILE A 105 4.66 -3.89 6.39
N MET A 106 4.45 -5.19 6.28
CA MET A 106 3.42 -5.74 5.40
C MET A 106 2.34 -6.35 6.27
N PHE A 107 1.15 -5.79 6.19
CA PHE A 107 -0.03 -6.24 6.92
C PHE A 107 -0.92 -7.00 5.95
N GLN A 108 -0.87 -8.34 5.97
CA GLN A 108 -1.70 -9.14 5.08
C GLN A 108 -3.09 -9.32 5.69
N HIS A 109 -4.10 -8.64 5.14
CA HIS A 109 -5.50 -8.89 5.48
C HIS A 109 -6.14 -9.88 4.49
N GLY A 110 -6.26 -11.14 4.90
CA GLY A 110 -6.79 -12.25 4.10
C GLY A 110 -6.34 -13.59 4.67
N LEU A 111 -6.73 -14.70 4.04
CA LEU A 111 -6.15 -16.01 4.36
C LEU A 111 -4.64 -15.94 4.09
N TYR A 112 -3.84 -15.78 5.15
CA TYR A 112 -2.47 -16.22 5.13
C TYR A 112 -2.53 -17.72 4.85
N ILE A 113 -2.21 -18.11 3.62
CA ILE A 113 -2.11 -19.50 3.22
C ILE A 113 -0.62 -19.85 3.39
N PRO A 114 -0.19 -20.43 4.52
CA PRO A 114 1.22 -20.79 4.76
C PRO A 114 1.80 -21.77 3.73
N PHE A 115 0.94 -22.32 2.85
CA PHE A 115 1.25 -23.36 1.89
C PHE A 115 1.00 -22.98 0.43
N ILE A 116 0.99 -21.69 0.05
CA ILE A 116 1.20 -21.33 -1.37
C ILE A 116 2.66 -21.67 -1.73
N LYS A 117 2.92 -22.97 -1.89
CA LYS A 117 3.97 -23.45 -2.78
C LYS A 117 3.60 -22.90 -4.15
N ARG A 118 4.55 -22.21 -4.78
CA ARG A 118 4.43 -21.89 -6.20
C ARG A 118 4.31 -23.21 -6.94
N GLU A 119 3.08 -23.60 -7.28
CA GLU A 119 2.82 -24.70 -8.21
C GLU A 119 3.40 -24.26 -9.56
N THR A 120 4.58 -24.79 -9.91
CA THR A 120 5.25 -24.50 -11.19
C THR A 120 4.36 -24.83 -12.38
N SER A 121 3.42 -25.75 -12.19
CA SER A 121 2.36 -26.08 -13.14
C SER A 121 1.50 -24.86 -13.52
N LEU A 122 1.15 -23.98 -12.57
CA LEU A 122 0.36 -22.78 -12.83
C LEU A 122 1.17 -21.71 -13.56
N LEU A 123 2.47 -21.60 -13.29
CA LEU A 123 3.38 -20.73 -14.04
C LEU A 123 3.49 -21.19 -15.50
N ILE A 124 3.67 -22.49 -15.72
CA ILE A 124 3.71 -23.10 -17.06
C ILE A 124 2.37 -22.90 -17.79
N HIS A 125 1.24 -23.04 -17.07
CA HIS A 125 -0.09 -22.82 -17.64
C HIS A 125 -0.29 -21.37 -18.09
N GLN A 126 0.13 -20.39 -17.28
CA GLN A 126 0.05 -18.98 -17.67
C GLN A 126 0.98 -18.64 -18.83
N VAL A 127 2.21 -19.17 -18.87
CA VAL A 127 3.14 -18.97 -19.99
C VAL A 127 2.59 -19.58 -21.28
N LYS A 128 2.01 -20.79 -21.24
CA LYS A 128 1.34 -21.40 -22.39
C LYS A 128 0.16 -20.58 -22.88
N LYS A 129 -0.66 -20.05 -21.96
CA LYS A 129 -1.79 -19.18 -22.30
C LYS A 129 -1.31 -17.89 -22.97
N TYR A 130 -0.23 -17.30 -22.47
CA TYR A 130 0.36 -16.08 -23.04
C TYR A 130 0.93 -16.35 -24.44
N LEU A 131 1.74 -17.40 -24.61
CA LEU A 131 2.34 -17.75 -25.90
C LEU A 131 1.31 -18.24 -26.92
N GLY A 132 0.26 -18.96 -26.47
CA GLY A 132 -0.84 -19.39 -27.32
C GLY A 132 -1.71 -18.23 -27.83
N LEU A 133 -1.78 -17.12 -27.10
CA LEU A 133 -2.45 -15.89 -27.56
C LEU A 133 -1.66 -15.12 -28.64
N PHE A 134 -0.35 -15.34 -28.74
CA PHE A 134 0.52 -14.72 -29.76
C PHE A 134 0.74 -15.60 -31.00
N ALA A 135 0.20 -16.82 -31.00
CA ALA A 135 0.26 -17.76 -32.12
C ALA A 135 -1.02 -17.75 -32.98
N MET A 136 -1.84 -16.70 -32.87
CA MET A 136 -3.09 -16.52 -33.60
C MET A 136 -3.06 -15.22 -34.40
#